data_AF-A0A1G0YHJ1-F1
#
_entry.id   AF-A0A1G0YHJ1-F1
#
_cell.length_a   1.000
_cell.length_b   1.000
_cell.length_c   1.000
_cell.angle_alpha   90.00
_cell.angle_beta   90.00
_cell.angle_gamma   90.00
#
_symmetry.space_group_name_H-M   'P 1'
#
loop_
_entity.id
_entity.type
_entity.pdbx_description
1 polymer ?
#
loop_
_entity_poly.entity_id
_entity_poly.type
_entity_poly.pdbx_seq_one_letter_code
_entity_poly.pdbx_strand_id
1 'polypeptide(L)'
;MTKIIAMQDIRTSLAAIADEVEKGTRFIVVRNSKPAFQLTPVESGLSEVLSRPAFTLKEMRARFEADPVTKDEMNASEVDRIIHEVHQKKAK
;
A
#
# COMPACT_ATOMS: atom_id res chain seq x y z
N MET A 1 11.84 -13.58 15.49
CA MET A 1 11.12 -14.88 15.49
C MET A 1 9.95 -14.79 14.52
N THR A 2 9.63 -15.86 13.78
CA THR A 2 8.54 -15.87 12.79
C THR A 2 7.43 -16.83 13.23
N LYS A 3 6.19 -16.36 13.24
CA LYS A 3 4.99 -17.15 13.58
C LYS A 3 4.07 -17.27 12.35
N ILE A 4 3.29 -18.34 12.26
CA ILE A 4 2.30 -18.53 11.21
C ILE A 4 0.92 -18.46 11.86
N ILE A 5 0.04 -17.62 11.32
CA ILE A 5 -1.32 -17.43 11.84
C ILE A 5 -2.34 -17.49 10.71
N ALA A 6 -3.55 -17.97 11.01
CA ALA A 6 -4.63 -17.91 10.03
C ALA A 6 -5.20 -16.49 9.97
N MET A 7 -5.71 -16.12 8.80
CA MET A 7 -6.31 -14.80 8.58
C MET A 7 -7.48 -14.50 9.54
N GLN A 8 -8.14 -15.53 10.08
CA GLN A 8 -9.20 -15.37 11.08
C GLN A 8 -8.67 -14.91 12.46
N ASP A 9 -7.46 -15.32 12.84
CA ASP A 9 -6.83 -14.97 14.12
C ASP A 9 -6.51 -13.47 14.20
N ILE A 10 -6.32 -12.84 13.04
CA ILE A 10 -6.14 -11.38 12.94
C ILE A 10 -7.40 -10.65 13.40
N ARG A 11 -8.59 -11.15 13.05
CA ARG A 11 -9.84 -10.48 13.42
C ARG A 11 -10.14 -10.59 14.91
N THR A 12 -9.72 -11.66 15.56
CA THR A 12 -9.95 -11.87 17.00
C THR A 12 -8.85 -11.26 17.88
N SER A 13 -7.63 -11.16 17.38
CA SER A 13 -6.46 -10.81 18.20
C SER A 13 -5.57 -9.70 17.60
N LEU A 14 -6.14 -8.81 16.79
CA LEU A 14 -5.39 -7.75 16.08
C LEU A 14 -4.45 -6.96 17.01
N ALA A 15 -4.94 -6.52 18.16
CA ALA A 15 -4.17 -5.71 19.10
C ALA A 15 -2.95 -6.44 19.66
N ALA A 16 -3.10 -7.72 20.02
CA ALA A 16 -1.99 -8.53 20.50
C ALA A 16 -0.98 -8.83 19.39
N ILE A 17 -1.46 -9.10 18.18
CA ILE A 17 -0.59 -9.33 17.02
C ILE A 17 0.20 -8.06 16.69
N ALA A 18 -0.44 -6.89 16.70
CA ALA A 18 0.23 -5.61 16.46
C ALA A 18 1.33 -5.34 17.49
N ASP A 19 1.04 -5.50 18.78
CA ASP A 19 2.03 -5.34 19.86
C ASP A 19 3.23 -6.32 19.71
N GLU A 20 2.97 -7.58 19.34
CA GLU A 20 4.06 -8.52 19.06
C GLU A 20 4.88 -8.14 17.81
N VAL A 21 4.24 -7.58 16.78
CA VAL A 21 4.92 -7.08 15.57
C VAL A 21 5.81 -5.88 15.91
N GLU A 22 5.34 -4.94 16.71
CA GLU A 22 6.13 -3.80 17.18
C GLU A 22 7.36 -4.25 17.97
N LYS A 23 7.24 -5.34 18.75
CA LYS A 23 8.34 -5.95 19.50
C LYS A 23 9.34 -6.74 18.65
N GLY A 24 9.16 -6.81 17.33
CA GLY A 24 10.10 -7.49 16.44
C GLY A 24 9.63 -8.85 15.91
N THR A 25 8.41 -9.28 16.23
CA THR A 25 7.86 -10.55 15.74
C THR A 25 7.37 -10.42 14.30
N ARG A 26 7.64 -11.44 13.48
CA ARG A 26 7.12 -11.51 12.10
C ARG A 26 5.99 -12.51 12.04
N PHE A 27 4.91 -12.18 11.34
CA PHE A 27 3.79 -13.10 11.15
C PHE A 27 3.57 -13.39 9.68
N ILE A 28 3.54 -14.67 9.32
CA ILE A 28 3.05 -15.10 8.01
C ILE A 28 1.57 -15.41 8.16
N VAL A 29 0.75 -14.67 7.42
CA VAL A 29 -0.70 -14.82 7.44
C VAL A 29 -1.10 -15.78 6.35
N VAL A 30 -1.79 -16.86 6.72
CA VAL A 30 -2.28 -17.87 5.79
C VAL A 30 -3.80 -17.79 5.62
N ARG A 31 -4.25 -17.97 4.37
CA ARG A 31 -5.66 -18.12 3.99
C ARG A 31 -5.79 -19.34 3.10
N ASN A 32 -6.72 -20.24 3.41
CA ASN A 32 -6.93 -21.49 2.66
C ASN A 32 -5.62 -22.29 2.46
N SER A 33 -4.85 -22.42 3.54
CA SER A 33 -3.55 -23.13 3.55
C SER A 33 -2.46 -22.54 2.64
N LYS A 34 -2.65 -21.30 2.14
CA LYS A 34 -1.66 -20.59 1.33
C LYS A 34 -1.25 -19.29 2.02
N PRO A 35 0.04 -18.89 1.95
CA PRO A 35 0.48 -17.59 2.44
C PRO A 35 -0.20 -16.46 1.66
N ALA A 36 -0.80 -15.52 2.37
CA ALA A 36 -1.48 -14.37 1.80
C ALA A 36 -0.62 -13.10 1.90
N PHE A 37 -0.09 -12.80 3.08
CA PHE A 37 0.79 -11.65 3.33
C PHE A 37 1.61 -11.85 4.61
N GLN A 38 2.62 -11.00 4.83
CA GLN A 38 3.47 -11.02 6.02
C GLN A 38 3.33 -9.70 6.79
N LEU A 39 3.20 -9.78 8.11
CA LEU A 39 3.33 -8.64 9.01
C LEU A 39 4.76 -8.57 9.52
N THR A 40 5.38 -7.40 9.37
CA THR A 40 6.74 -7.12 9.83
C THR A 40 6.76 -5.81 10.61
N PRO A 41 7.70 -5.69 11.57
CA PRO A 41 7.93 -4.43 12.25
C PRO A 41 8.26 -3.36 11.22
N VAL A 42 7.75 -2.14 11.44
CA VAL A 42 8.13 -1.01 10.60
C VAL A 42 9.52 -0.58 11.02
N GLU A 43 10.54 -0.93 10.23
CA GLU A 43 11.87 -0.34 10.42
C GLU A 43 11.77 1.16 10.12
N SER A 44 12.35 2.01 10.96
CA SER A 44 12.22 3.49 10.87
C SER A 44 12.59 4.10 9.51
N GLY A 45 13.23 3.35 8.60
CA GLY A 45 13.50 3.79 7.23
C GLY A 45 12.40 3.48 6.21
N LEU A 46 11.49 2.53 6.48
CA LEU A 46 10.46 2.07 5.53
C LEU A 46 9.21 2.96 5.57
N SER A 47 8.92 3.56 6.73
CA SER A 47 7.87 4.58 6.90
C SER A 47 8.15 5.85 6.07
N GLU A 48 9.43 6.21 5.90
CA GLU A 48 9.85 7.34 5.08
C GLU A 48 9.69 7.04 3.57
N VAL A 49 9.93 5.79 3.15
CA VAL A 49 9.73 5.33 1.76
C VAL A 49 8.25 5.25 1.40
N LEU A 50 7.38 4.85 2.33
CA LEU A 50 5.93 4.76 2.11
C LEU A 50 5.21 6.11 2.24
N SER A 51 5.80 7.10 2.93
CA SER A 51 5.27 8.47 3.02
C SER A 51 5.68 9.34 1.83
N ARG A 52 6.73 8.95 1.09
CA ARG A 52 7.06 9.58 -0.18
C ARG A 52 6.11 9.01 -1.24
N PRO A 53 5.43 9.84 -2.04
CA PRO A 53 4.69 9.31 -3.18
C PRO A 53 5.67 8.47 -4.01
N ALA A 54 5.34 7.19 -4.23
CA ALA A 54 6.22 6.22 -4.87
C ALA A 54 6.71 6.66 -6.27
N PHE A 55 6.03 7.64 -6.86
CA PHE A 55 6.42 8.34 -8.08
C PHE A 55 6.06 9.82 -7.93
N THR A 56 6.92 10.71 -8.41
CA THR A 56 6.51 12.11 -8.62
C THR A 56 5.45 12.18 -9.73
N LEU A 57 4.56 13.18 -9.70
CA LEU A 57 3.56 13.41 -10.77
C LEU A 57 4.20 13.43 -12.17
N LYS A 58 5.45 13.90 -12.25
CA LYS A 58 6.27 13.93 -13.47
C LYS A 58 6.66 12.52 -13.96
N GLU A 59 7.01 11.61 -13.05
CA GLU A 59 7.28 10.20 -13.37
C GLU A 59 6.03 9.41 -13.72
N MET A 60 4.90 9.68 -13.04
CA MET A 60 3.61 9.08 -13.38
C MET A 60 3.19 9.46 -14.81
N ARG A 61 3.34 10.74 -15.18
CA ARG A 61 3.06 11.23 -16.53
C ARG A 61 3.98 10.60 -17.58
N ALA A 62 5.29 10.54 -17.31
CA ALA A 62 6.26 9.96 -18.24
C ALA A 62 5.98 8.47 -18.50
N ARG A 63 5.56 7.71 -17.48
CA ARG A 63 5.16 6.30 -17.65
C ARG A 63 3.84 6.15 -18.41
N PHE A 64 2.86 7.02 -18.14
CA PHE A 64 1.58 7.01 -18.88
C PHE A 64 1.75 7.43 -20.35
N GLU A 65 2.69 8.32 -20.66
CA GLU A 65 3.01 8.72 -22.03
C GLU A 65 3.83 7.65 -22.80
N ALA A 66 4.61 6.84 -22.06
CA ALA A 66 5.45 5.77 -22.59
C ALA A 66 4.73 4.43 -22.79
N ASP A 67 3.57 4.22 -22.14
CA ASP A 67 2.77 3.01 -22.28
C ASP A 67 1.69 3.18 -23.36
N PRO A 68 1.79 2.49 -24.52
CA PRO A 68 0.85 2.68 -25.63
C PRO A 68 -0.54 2.06 -25.38
N VAL A 69 -0.70 1.24 -24.32
CA VAL A 69 -1.97 0.56 -24.02
C VAL A 69 -2.96 1.47 -23.30
N THR A 70 -2.50 2.45 -22.51
CA THR A 70 -3.37 3.31 -21.70
C THR A 70 -3.95 4.52 -22.44
N LYS A 71 -3.45 4.81 -23.66
CA LYS A 71 -3.94 5.93 -24.49
C LYS A 71 -5.33 5.68 -25.09
N ASP A 72 -5.74 4.43 -25.21
CA ASP A 72 -7.02 4.07 -25.86
C ASP A 72 -8.21 4.08 -24.88
N GLU A 73 -7.98 3.89 -23.57
CA GLU A 73 -9.07 3.75 -22.59
C GLU A 73 -9.31 4.96 -21.67
N MET A 74 -8.33 5.84 -21.45
CA MET A 74 -8.49 7.01 -20.56
C MET A 74 -8.33 8.33 -21.31
N ASN A 75 -9.45 9.02 -21.54
CA ASN A 75 -9.48 10.33 -22.17
C ASN A 75 -8.84 11.38 -21.23
N ALA A 76 -8.03 12.30 -21.78
CA ALA A 76 -7.23 13.27 -21.01
C ALA A 76 -8.05 14.14 -20.04
N SER A 77 -9.36 14.29 -20.29
CA SER A 77 -10.30 14.99 -19.41
C SER A 77 -10.57 14.28 -18.07
N GLU A 78 -10.40 12.96 -18.03
CA GLU A 78 -10.62 12.16 -16.81
C GLU A 78 -9.44 12.28 -15.85
N VAL A 79 -8.23 12.35 -16.41
CA VAL A 79 -6.99 12.64 -15.66
C VAL A 79 -7.03 14.03 -15.03
N ASP A 80 -7.50 15.04 -15.78
CA ASP A 80 -7.60 16.42 -15.27
C ASP A 80 -8.60 16.55 -14.09
N ARG A 81 -9.73 15.83 -14.15
CA ARG A 81 -10.69 15.77 -13.03
C ARG A 81 -10.08 15.18 -11.76
N ILE A 82 -9.34 14.08 -11.87
CA ILE A 82 -8.71 13.42 -10.72
C ILE A 82 -7.69 14.37 -10.06
N ILE A 83 -6.91 15.09 -10.86
CA ILE A 83 -5.93 16.06 -10.36
C ILE A 83 -6.64 17.21 -9.61
N HIS A 84 -7.74 17.72 -10.14
CA HIS A 84 -8.51 18.79 -9.51
C HIS A 84 -9.15 18.36 -8.19
N GLU A 85 -9.68 17.14 -8.10
CA GLU A 85 -10.34 16.62 -6.89
C GLU A 85 -9.33 16.40 -5.74
N VAL A 86 -8.11 15.97 -6.07
CA VAL A 86 -7.02 15.79 -5.08
C VAL A 86 -6.56 17.13 -4.50
N HIS A 87 -6.55 18.21 -5.28
CA HIS A 87 -6.22 19.54 -4.76
C HIS A 87 -7.32 20.15 -3.88
N GLN A 88 -8.60 19.91 -4.17
CA GLN A 88 -9.72 20.40 -3.35
C GLN A 88 -9.78 19.74 -1.96
N LYS A 89 -9.42 18.46 -1.83
CA LYS A 89 -9.41 17.74 -0.54
C LYS A 89 -8.28 18.13 0.41
N LYS A 90 -7.25 18.85 -0.06
CA LYS A 90 -6.14 19.34 0.79
C LYS A 90 -6.40 20.72 1.41
N ALA A 91 -7.47 21.41 1.04
CA ALA A 91 -7.78 22.78 1.48
C ALA A 91 -8.87 22.85 2.56
N LYS A 92 -9.24 21.73 3.18
CA LYS A 92 -10.27 21.64 4.23
C LYS A 92 -9.77 20.79 5.38
#